data_AF-A0A940TFW2-F1
#
_entry.id   AF-A0A940TFW2-F1
#
_cell.length_a   1.000
_cell.length_b   1.000
_cell.length_c   1.000
_cell.angle_alpha   90.00
_cell.angle_beta   90.00
_cell.angle_gamma   90.00
#
_symmetry.space_group_name_H-M   'P 1'
#
loop_
_entity.id
_entity.type
_entity.pdbx_description
1 polymer ?
#
loop_
_entity_poly.entity_id
_entity_poly.type
_entity_poly.pdbx_seq_one_letter_code
_entity_poly.pdbx_strand_id
1 'polypeptide(L)'
;MKKRSNTAYLLLLPFFIIMALVLISIWNVAVQSFGYIPTFGLTELTLDYYLSVFQQEEFLSSFWVSLRIALFSATFAAIFGVLLCYALIKLNHNRGRILYMVRLPILMPHAVVAVFVINIFSQTGLLARIAYALGLLSDYNQFP
;
A
#
# COMPACT_ATOMS: atom_id res chain seq x y z
N MET A 1 25.16 -37.60 20.27
CA MET A 1 24.90 -36.47 19.34
C MET A 1 23.94 -36.88 18.21
N LYS A 2 22.62 -37.02 18.45
CA LYS A 2 21.66 -37.37 17.36
C LYS A 2 20.17 -37.13 17.68
N LYS A 3 19.80 -35.98 18.25
CA LYS A 3 18.39 -35.68 18.62
C LYS A 3 17.87 -34.27 18.29
N ARG A 4 18.59 -33.49 17.47
CA ARG A 4 18.19 -32.12 17.08
C ARG A 4 17.32 -32.03 15.81
N SER A 5 17.25 -33.08 14.99
CA SER A 5 16.54 -33.04 13.70
C SER A 5 15.02 -32.91 13.86
N ASN A 6 14.41 -33.71 14.74
CA ASN A 6 12.95 -33.76 14.88
C ASN A 6 12.38 -32.54 15.63
N THR A 7 13.17 -31.90 16.50
CA THR A 7 12.77 -30.68 17.21
C THR A 7 12.64 -29.48 16.27
N ALA A 8 13.45 -29.42 15.20
CA ALA A 8 13.31 -28.40 14.17
C ALA A 8 11.98 -28.53 13.41
N TYR A 9 11.58 -29.75 13.03
CA TYR A 9 10.28 -30.00 12.41
C TYR A 9 9.11 -29.69 13.35
N LEU A 10 9.24 -30.00 14.64
CA LEU A 10 8.20 -29.70 15.64
C LEU A 10 8.01 -28.20 15.86
N LEU A 11 9.10 -27.41 15.78
CA LEU A 11 9.06 -25.95 15.91
C LEU A 11 8.56 -25.25 14.63
N LEU A 12 8.77 -25.87 13.46
CA LEU A 12 8.29 -25.39 12.16
C LEU A 12 6.85 -25.79 11.86
N LEU A 13 6.32 -26.83 12.51
CA LEU A 13 4.94 -27.28 12.36
C LEU A 13 3.88 -26.16 12.47
N PRO A 14 3.88 -25.29 13.50
CA PRO A 14 2.91 -24.19 13.57
C PRO A 14 3.02 -23.21 12.40
N PHE A 15 4.23 -22.96 11.87
CA PHE A 15 4.41 -22.13 10.68
C PHE A 15 3.81 -22.80 9.44
N PHE A 16 4.04 -24.10 9.24
CA PHE A 16 3.44 -24.84 8.13
C PHE A 16 1.92 -24.92 8.23
N ILE A 17 1.35 -25.03 9.43
CA ILE A 17 -0.10 -25.03 9.64
C ILE A 17 -0.71 -23.69 9.22
N ILE A 18 -0.13 -22.57 9.67
CA ILE A 18 -0.61 -21.23 9.30
C ILE A 18 -0.48 -21.02 7.79
N MET A 19 0.66 -21.40 7.20
CA MET A 19 0.88 -21.32 5.76
C MET A 19 -0.16 -22.13 4.99
N ALA A 20 -0.43 -23.37 5.42
CA ALA A 20 -1.43 -24.23 4.79
C ALA A 20 -2.84 -23.62 4.86
N LEU A 21 -3.22 -23.04 6.01
CA LEU A 21 -4.52 -22.37 6.17
C LEU A 21 -4.66 -21.19 5.19
N VAL A 22 -3.63 -20.35 5.08
CA VAL A 22 -3.62 -19.23 4.12
C VAL A 22 -3.72 -19.73 2.67
N LEU A 23 -2.98 -20.78 2.32
CA LEU A 23 -3.05 -21.38 0.98
C LEU A 23 -4.44 -21.95 0.67
N ILE A 24 -5.10 -22.57 1.65
CA ILE A 24 -6.48 -23.05 1.52
C ILE A 24 -7.44 -21.88 1.31
N SER A 25 -7.26 -20.76 2.01
CA SER A 25 -8.07 -19.56 1.80
C SER A 25 -7.88 -18.99 0.39
N ILE A 26 -6.64 -18.86 -0.08
CA ILE A 26 -6.33 -18.39 -1.44
C ILE A 26 -6.94 -19.33 -2.48
N TRP A 27 -6.84 -20.64 -2.28
CA TRP A 27 -7.43 -21.64 -3.17
C TRP A 27 -8.95 -21.51 -3.26
N ASN A 28 -9.64 -21.36 -2.12
CA ASN A 28 -11.09 -21.14 -2.12
C ASN A 28 -11.49 -19.87 -2.86
N VAL A 29 -10.78 -18.76 -2.63
CA VAL A 29 -11.03 -17.50 -3.34
C VAL A 29 -10.78 -17.66 -4.84
N ALA A 30 -9.72 -18.36 -5.24
CA ALA A 30 -9.44 -18.63 -6.65
C ALA A 30 -10.58 -19.44 -7.31
N VAL A 31 -11.04 -20.51 -6.66
CA VAL A 31 -12.16 -21.34 -7.15
C VAL A 31 -13.45 -20.52 -7.26
N GLN A 32 -13.75 -19.69 -6.25
CA GLN A 32 -14.89 -18.76 -6.30
C GLN A 32 -14.76 -17.74 -7.44
N SER A 33 -13.54 -17.27 -7.70
CA SER A 33 -13.25 -16.32 -8.78
C SER A 33 -13.55 -16.89 -10.17
N PHE A 34 -13.49 -18.21 -10.35
CA PHE A 34 -13.86 -18.89 -11.60
C PHE A 34 -15.37 -19.19 -11.74
N GLY A 35 -16.21 -18.65 -10.85
CA GLY A 35 -17.68 -18.81 -10.93
C GLY A 35 -18.23 -20.00 -10.13
N TYR A 36 -17.38 -20.77 -9.44
CA TYR A 36 -17.84 -21.85 -8.56
C TYR A 36 -18.26 -21.27 -7.20
N ILE A 37 -19.52 -20.81 -7.13
CA ILE A 37 -20.12 -20.27 -5.90
C ILE A 37 -21.32 -21.15 -5.52
N PRO A 38 -21.09 -22.26 -4.79
CA PRO A 38 -22.13 -23.23 -4.44
C PRO A 38 -23.25 -22.65 -3.56
N THR A 39 -23.05 -21.47 -2.95
CA THR A 39 -24.09 -20.73 -2.20
C THR A 39 -25.13 -20.02 -3.07
N PHE A 40 -24.86 -19.79 -4.35
CA PHE A 40 -25.79 -19.14 -5.30
C PHE A 40 -26.31 -20.09 -6.40
N GLY A 41 -26.00 -21.39 -6.33
CA GLY A 41 -26.46 -22.38 -7.32
C GLY A 41 -25.70 -22.35 -8.65
N LEU A 42 -24.59 -21.60 -8.74
CA LEU A 42 -23.72 -21.52 -9.91
C LEU A 42 -22.64 -22.61 -9.82
N THR A 43 -22.89 -23.74 -10.47
CA THR A 43 -22.00 -24.92 -10.47
C THR A 43 -21.12 -25.02 -11.71
N GLU A 44 -21.21 -24.06 -12.62
CA GLU A 44 -20.43 -24.04 -13.86
C GLU A 44 -19.24 -23.10 -13.75
N LEU A 45 -18.06 -23.59 -14.11
CA LEU A 45 -16.86 -22.77 -14.25
C LEU A 45 -17.03 -21.86 -15.46
N THR A 46 -17.13 -20.56 -15.23
CA THR A 46 -17.40 -19.58 -16.30
C THR A 46 -16.36 -18.46 -16.27
N LEU A 47 -15.68 -18.23 -17.39
CA LEU A 47 -14.79 -17.09 -17.59
C LEU A 47 -15.53 -15.83 -18.06
N ASP A 48 -16.85 -15.94 -18.28
CA ASP A 48 -17.70 -14.86 -18.77
C ASP A 48 -17.72 -13.67 -17.80
N TYR A 49 -17.62 -13.91 -16.49
CA TYR A 49 -17.53 -12.83 -15.50
C TYR A 49 -16.25 -12.01 -15.66
N TYR A 50 -15.10 -12.64 -15.94
CA TYR A 50 -13.87 -11.90 -16.22
C TYR A 50 -14.00 -11.05 -17.49
N LEU A 51 -14.56 -11.61 -18.56
CA LEU A 51 -14.80 -10.88 -19.81
C LEU A 51 -15.77 -9.70 -19.61
N SER A 52 -16.84 -9.90 -18.84
CA SER A 52 -17.82 -8.85 -18.54
C SER A 52 -17.23 -7.71 -17.70
N VAL A 53 -16.28 -7.98 -16.81
CA VAL A 53 -15.59 -6.96 -16.01
C VAL A 53 -14.66 -6.12 -16.88
N PHE A 54 -13.96 -6.73 -17.84
CA PHE A 54 -13.12 -5.98 -18.79
C PHE A 54 -13.92 -5.13 -19.78
N GLN A 55 -15.20 -5.42 -20.00
CA GLN A 55 -16.09 -4.59 -20.82
C GLN A 55 -16.67 -3.39 -20.07
N GLN A 56 -16.50 -3.31 -18.75
CA GLN A 56 -16.94 -2.15 -17.97
C GLN A 56 -15.93 -1.02 -18.07
N GLU A 57 -16.32 0.06 -18.73
CA GLU A 57 -15.54 1.30 -18.89
C GLU A 57 -15.08 1.88 -17.53
N GLU A 58 -15.91 1.76 -16.49
CA GLU A 58 -15.59 2.21 -15.13
C GLU A 58 -14.45 1.40 -14.49
N PHE A 59 -14.40 0.08 -14.76
CA PHE A 59 -13.30 -0.77 -14.30
C PHE A 59 -11.99 -0.45 -15.04
N LEU A 60 -12.05 -0.32 -16.37
CA LEU A 60 -10.87 0.02 -17.18
C LEU A 60 -10.30 1.40 -16.84
N SER A 61 -11.14 2.41 -16.65
CA SER A 61 -10.70 3.75 -16.25
C SER A 61 -10.04 3.74 -14.87
N SER A 62 -10.64 3.07 -13.89
CA SER A 62 -10.07 2.92 -12.54
C SER A 62 -8.76 2.11 -12.54
N PHE A 63 -8.67 1.07 -13.37
CA PHE A 63 -7.45 0.30 -13.57
C PHE A 63 -6.31 1.17 -14.12
N TRP A 64 -6.58 1.96 -15.16
CA TRP A 64 -5.58 2.86 -15.76
C TRP A 64 -5.13 3.96 -14.79
N VAL A 65 -6.05 4.53 -14.02
CA VAL A 65 -5.72 5.51 -12.98
C VAL A 65 -4.80 4.88 -11.93
N SER A 66 -5.17 3.70 -11.41
CA SER A 66 -4.38 2.98 -10.41
C SER A 66 -2.99 2.63 -10.93
N LEU A 67 -2.89 2.16 -12.18
CA LEU A 67 -1.62 1.81 -12.81
C LEU A 67 -0.72 3.04 -13.01
N ARG A 68 -1.29 4.16 -13.47
CA ARG A 68 -0.56 5.42 -13.61
C ARG A 68 -0.02 5.89 -12.26
N ILE A 69 -0.87 5.94 -11.22
CA ILE A 69 -0.48 6.36 -9.88
C ILE A 69 0.63 5.44 -9.35
N ALA A 70 0.50 4.12 -9.50
CA ALA A 70 1.49 3.16 -9.04
C ALA A 70 2.84 3.37 -9.74
N LEU A 71 2.85 3.55 -11.07
CA LEU A 71 4.08 3.79 -11.83
C LEU A 71 4.75 5.11 -11.43
N PHE A 72 4.00 6.21 -11.41
CA PHE A 72 4.55 7.51 -11.01
C PHE A 72 5.08 7.45 -9.57
N SER A 73 4.29 6.91 -8.64
CA SER A 73 4.69 6.77 -7.24
C SER A 73 5.95 5.91 -7.09
N ALA A 74 6.05 4.78 -7.80
CA ALA A 74 7.21 3.90 -7.75
C ALA A 74 8.46 4.58 -8.33
N THR A 75 8.34 5.27 -9.47
CA THR A 75 9.46 5.99 -10.09
C THR A 75 9.97 7.12 -9.19
N PHE A 76 9.07 7.96 -8.66
CA PHE A 76 9.45 9.02 -7.73
C PHE A 76 10.07 8.45 -6.44
N ALA A 77 9.46 7.42 -5.85
CA ALA A 77 9.99 6.78 -4.64
C ALA A 77 11.39 6.20 -4.88
N ALA A 78 11.63 5.57 -6.04
CA ALA A 78 12.94 5.05 -6.41
C ALA A 78 13.98 6.17 -6.58
N ILE A 79 13.63 7.24 -7.31
CA ILE A 79 14.55 8.38 -7.54
C ILE A 79 14.92 9.05 -6.22
N PHE A 80 13.91 9.43 -5.41
CA PHE A 80 14.15 10.07 -4.12
C PHE A 80 14.85 9.15 -3.14
N GLY A 81 14.50 7.86 -3.11
CA GLY A 81 15.13 6.87 -2.25
C GLY A 81 16.61 6.66 -2.58
N VAL A 82 16.95 6.56 -3.86
CA VAL A 82 18.34 6.43 -4.32
C VAL A 82 19.12 7.72 -4.04
N LEU A 83 18.55 8.89 -4.32
CA LEU A 83 19.20 10.18 -4.08
C LEU A 83 19.45 10.41 -2.58
N LEU A 84 18.50 10.05 -1.73
CA LEU A 84 18.64 10.10 -0.28
C LEU A 84 19.70 9.12 0.22
N CYS A 85 19.73 7.90 -0.30
CA CYS A 85 20.77 6.91 0.01
C CYS A 85 22.17 7.41 -0.39
N TYR A 86 22.30 7.97 -1.60
CA TYR A 86 23.55 8.55 -2.08
C TYR A 86 24.03 9.72 -1.20
N ALA A 87 23.12 10.62 -0.83
CA ALA A 87 23.44 11.75 0.06
C ALA A 87 23.91 11.27 1.44
N LEU A 88 23.27 10.26 2.01
CA LEU A 88 23.65 9.66 3.31
C LEU A 88 25.06 9.07 3.29
N ILE A 89 25.42 8.36 2.21
CA ILE A 89 26.76 7.79 2.03
C ILE A 89 27.80 8.90 1.89
N LYS A 90 27.52 9.92 1.06
CA LYS A 90 28.46 11.02 0.78
C LYS A 90 28.74 11.89 2.02
N LEU A 91 27.73 12.17 2.85
CA LEU A 91 27.90 12.95 4.07
C LEU A 91 28.58 12.17 5.21
N ASN A 92 28.89 10.88 5.02
CA ASN A 92 29.43 9.95 6.03
C ASN A 92 28.63 9.99 7.35
N HIS A 93 27.37 10.42 7.29
CA HIS A 93 26.49 10.63 8.44
C HIS A 93 25.80 9.31 8.79
N ASN A 94 26.63 8.30 9.05
CA ASN A 94 26.22 6.91 9.20
C ASN A 94 25.70 6.58 10.62
N ARG A 95 25.59 7.58 11.51
CA ARG A 95 25.28 7.35 12.93
C ARG A 95 24.29 8.36 13.49
N GLY A 96 23.04 7.92 13.57
CA GLY A 96 22.06 8.45 14.51
C GLY A 96 20.94 9.23 13.85
N ARG A 97 20.97 10.56 13.96
CA ARG A 97 19.77 11.41 13.82
C ARG A 97 19.11 11.34 12.43
N ILE A 98 19.88 11.43 11.36
CA ILE A 98 19.31 11.45 9.99
C ILE A 98 18.70 10.09 9.63
N LEU A 99 19.35 8.98 10.01
CA LEU A 99 18.83 7.64 9.76
C LEU A 99 17.56 7.34 10.57
N TYR A 100 17.48 7.82 11.82
CA TYR A 100 16.24 7.74 12.61
C TYR A 100 15.11 8.57 12.00
N MET A 101 15.39 9.78 11.51
CA MET A 101 14.40 10.66 10.86
C MET A 101 13.77 9.99 9.63
N VAL A 102 14.57 9.28 8.82
CA VAL A 102 14.10 8.57 7.61
C VAL A 102 13.23 7.35 7.96
N ARG A 103 13.40 6.77 9.16
CA ARG A 103 12.59 5.65 9.64
C ARG A 103 11.28 6.07 10.31
N LEU A 104 11.17 7.31 10.77
CA LEU A 104 9.96 7.81 11.42
C LEU A 104 8.69 7.62 10.58
N PRO A 105 8.67 7.92 9.26
CA PRO A 105 7.48 7.70 8.43
C PRO A 105 7.03 6.24 8.36
N ILE A 106 7.96 5.28 8.46
CA ILE A 106 7.65 3.84 8.41
C ILE A 106 6.90 3.39 9.67
N LEU A 107 7.17 4.05 10.80
CA LEU A 107 6.52 3.79 12.09
C LEU A 107 5.17 4.52 12.21
N MET A 108 4.91 5.52 11.37
CA MET A 108 3.66 6.27 11.41
C MET A 108 2.51 5.39 10.90
N PRO A 109 1.41 5.27 11.67
CA PRO A 109 0.21 4.62 11.16
C PRO A 109 -0.30 5.35 9.93
N HIS A 110 -0.55 4.62 8.84
CA HIS A 110 -1.02 5.21 7.58
C HIS A 110 -2.28 6.08 7.76
N ALA A 111 -3.17 5.72 8.69
CA ALA A 111 -4.37 6.49 9.03
C ALA A 111 -4.03 7.88 9.61
N VAL A 112 -3.01 7.97 10.46
CA VAL A 112 -2.59 9.24 11.07
C VAL A 112 -2.07 10.18 9.99
N VAL A 113 -1.26 9.67 9.06
CA VAL A 113 -0.76 10.44 7.91
C VAL A 113 -1.91 10.97 7.06
N ALA A 114 -2.94 10.16 6.79
CA ALA A 114 -4.10 10.60 6.03
C ALA A 114 -4.84 11.77 6.71
N VAL A 115 -5.07 11.68 8.03
CA VAL A 115 -5.70 12.76 8.80
C VAL A 115 -4.84 14.04 8.78
N PHE A 116 -3.52 13.92 8.90
CA PHE A 116 -2.63 15.07 8.79
C PHE A 116 -2.70 15.74 7.43
N VAL A 117 -2.71 14.96 6.34
CA VAL A 117 -2.85 15.50 4.99
C VAL A 117 -4.19 16.24 4.84
N ILE A 118 -5.30 15.63 5.27
CA ILE A 118 -6.62 16.28 5.24
C ILE A 118 -6.61 17.59 6.04
N ASN A 119 -6.00 17.60 7.23
CA ASN A 119 -5.93 18.80 8.06
C ASN A 119 -5.07 19.90 7.43
N ILE A 120 -3.94 19.54 6.83
CA ILE A 120 -3.03 20.49 6.16
C ILE A 120 -3.69 21.15 4.95
N PHE A 121 -4.44 20.37 4.17
CA PHE A 121 -5.15 20.83 2.96
C PHE A 121 -6.57 21.35 3.23
N SER A 122 -7.06 21.31 4.48
CA SER A 122 -8.36 21.88 4.83
C SER A 122 -8.37 23.41 4.71
N GLN A 123 -9.56 24.00 4.54
CA GLN A 123 -9.81 25.45 4.49
C GLN A 123 -9.24 26.20 5.72
N THR A 124 -9.19 25.56 6.89
CA THR A 124 -8.58 26.13 8.10
C THR A 124 -7.16 25.65 8.36
N GLY A 125 -6.61 24.86 7.43
CA GLY A 125 -5.34 24.16 7.52
C GLY A 125 -4.12 25.08 7.43
N LEU A 126 -2.95 24.48 7.67
CA LEU A 126 -1.68 25.20 7.64
C LEU A 126 -1.40 25.81 6.25
N LEU A 127 -1.72 25.10 5.17
CA LEU A 127 -1.49 25.60 3.80
C LEU A 127 -2.36 26.80 3.47
N ALA A 128 -3.64 26.78 3.82
CA ALA A 128 -4.55 27.91 3.62
C ALA A 128 -4.03 29.19 4.31
N ARG A 129 -3.48 29.05 5.52
CA ARG A 129 -2.91 30.18 6.27
C ARG A 129 -1.62 30.72 5.66
N ILE A 130 -0.74 29.84 5.16
CA ILE A 130 0.49 30.25 4.48
C ILE A 130 0.16 30.92 3.15
N ALA A 131 -0.80 30.41 2.38
CA ALA A 131 -1.26 30.99 1.13
C ALA A 131 -1.87 32.40 1.33
N TYR A 132 -2.65 32.58 2.40
CA TYR A 132 -3.15 33.90 2.80
C TYR A 132 -2.00 34.85 3.22
N ALA A 133 -1.04 34.37 4.02
CA ALA A 133 0.11 35.16 4.45
C ALA A 133 1.03 35.58 3.28
N LEU A 134 1.08 34.79 2.21
CA LEU A 134 1.80 35.09 0.97
C LEU A 134 0.99 35.99 0.01
N GLY A 135 -0.23 36.37 0.36
CA GLY A 135 -1.09 37.24 -0.44
C GLY A 135 -1.69 36.55 -1.68
N LEU A 136 -1.63 35.22 -1.77
CA LEU A 136 -2.18 34.44 -2.89
C LEU A 136 -3.71 34.26 -2.77
N LEU A 137 -4.27 34.46 -1.58
CA LEU A 137 -5.70 34.35 -1.29
C LEU A 137 -6.16 35.54 -0.45
N SER A 138 -7.30 36.12 -0.81
CA SER A 138 -7.94 37.22 -0.07
C SER A 138 -8.75 36.74 1.14
N ASP A 139 -9.10 35.45 1.18
CA ASP A 139 -9.94 34.86 2.24
C ASP A 139 -9.59 33.38 2.48
N TYR A 140 -9.57 32.93 3.74
CA TYR A 140 -9.15 31.56 4.11
C TYR A 140 -10.08 30.48 3.52
N ASN A 141 -11.36 30.82 3.32
CA ASN A 141 -12.40 29.92 2.82
C ASN A 141 -12.30 29.64 1.30
N GLN A 142 -11.38 30.31 0.58
CA GLN A 142 -11.17 30.08 -0.86
C GLN A 142 -10.17 28.97 -1.15
N PHE A 143 -9.56 28.36 -0.13
CA PHE A 143 -8.68 27.21 -0.30
C PHE A 143 -9.53 25.96 -0.63
N PRO A 144 -9.29 25.28 -1.77
CA PRO A 144 -10.04 24.09 -2.18
C PRO A 144 -9.78 22.88 -1.28
#